data_AF-A0A494XLB7-F1
#
_entry.id   AF-A0A494XLB7-F1
#
_cell.length_a   1.000
_cell.length_b   1.000
_cell.length_c   1.000
_cell.angle_alpha   90.00
_cell.angle_beta   90.00
_cell.angle_gamma   90.00
#
_symmetry.space_group_name_H-M   'P 1'
#
loop_
_entity.id
_entity.type
_entity.pdbx_description
1 polymer ?
#
loop_
_entity_poly.entity_id
_entity_poly.type
_entity_poly.pdbx_seq_one_letter_code
_entity_poly.pdbx_strand_id
1 'polypeptide(L)'
;MKRILVSLASLMIIFSVFGGVASAKYQPQNDISINLKLPVNLPNLGTGSLTFGLQQTVQQTLTQTTGLSVDYFYIWVNVNDVPVAAIDPAKAMV
;
A
#
# COMPACT_ATOMS: atom_id res chain seq x y z
N MET A 1 -10.49 -18.72 -42.25
CA MET A 1 -9.63 -17.64 -41.75
C MET A 1 -10.38 -16.63 -40.88
N LYS A 2 -11.49 -16.03 -41.33
CA LYS A 2 -12.28 -15.07 -40.53
C LYS A 2 -12.67 -15.58 -39.14
N ARG A 3 -13.07 -16.85 -39.01
CA ARG A 3 -13.46 -17.46 -37.73
C ARG A 3 -12.29 -17.57 -36.73
N ILE A 4 -11.08 -17.86 -37.21
CA ILE A 4 -9.87 -17.96 -36.38
C ILE A 4 -9.46 -16.58 -35.86
N LEU A 5 -9.54 -15.57 -36.72
CA LEU A 5 -9.27 -14.17 -36.36
C LEU A 5 -10.23 -13.65 -35.28
N VAL A 6 -11.52 -14.01 -35.38
CA VAL A 6 -12.51 -13.65 -34.36
C VAL A 6 -12.20 -14.34 -33.03
N SER A 7 -11.87 -15.64 -33.05
CA SER A 7 -11.48 -16.36 -31.83
C SER A 7 -10.23 -15.77 -31.16
N LEU A 8 -9.23 -15.39 -31.95
CA LEU A 8 -7.98 -14.81 -31.43
C LEU A 8 -8.20 -13.42 -30.82
N ALA A 9 -9.03 -12.59 -31.47
CA ALA A 9 -9.42 -11.28 -30.94
C ALA A 9 -10.25 -11.40 -29.65
N SER A 10 -11.18 -12.36 -29.59
CA SER A 10 -11.96 -12.65 -28.38
C SER A 10 -11.06 -13.13 -27.23
N LEU A 11 -10.05 -13.96 -27.49
CA LEU A 11 -9.09 -14.41 -26.49
C LEU A 11 -8.25 -13.26 -25.94
N MET A 12 -7.77 -12.33 -26.76
CA MET A 12 -7.02 -11.16 -26.27
C MET A 12 -7.88 -10.24 -25.39
N ILE A 13 -9.16 -10.04 -25.73
CA ILE A 13 -10.09 -9.25 -24.90
C ILE A 13 -10.31 -9.93 -23.54
N ILE A 14 -10.47 -11.26 -23.52
CA ILE A 14 -10.63 -12.02 -22.27
C ILE A 14 -9.36 -11.89 -21.40
N PHE A 15 -8.16 -11.98 -21.97
CA PHE A 15 -6.93 -11.81 -21.20
C PHE A 15 -6.76 -10.40 -20.62
N SER A 16 -7.22 -9.34 -21.30
CA SER A 16 -7.22 -7.98 -20.74
C SER A 16 -8.21 -7.76 -19.58
N VAL A 17 -9.24 -8.61 -19.45
CA VAL A 17 -10.24 -8.52 -18.38
C VAL A 17 -9.81 -9.33 -17.14
N PHE A 18 -9.03 -10.40 -17.33
CA PHE A 18 -8.55 -11.27 -16.24
C PHE A 18 -7.11 -11.01 -15.80
N GLY A 19 -6.37 -10.16 -16.50
CA GLY A 19 -5.16 -9.52 -15.99
C GLY A 19 -5.55 -8.55 -14.88
N GLY A 20 -5.97 -9.08 -13.74
CA GLY A 20 -6.27 -8.29 -12.56
C GLY A 20 -5.12 -7.32 -12.35
N VAL A 21 -5.45 -6.04 -12.32
CA VAL A 21 -4.54 -5.01 -11.83
C VAL A 21 -4.11 -5.45 -10.44
N ALA A 22 -2.97 -6.13 -10.33
CA ALA A 22 -2.30 -6.28 -9.07
C ALA A 22 -2.18 -4.84 -8.57
N SER A 23 -2.95 -4.51 -7.54
CA SER A 23 -3.02 -3.17 -6.97
C SER A 23 -2.40 -3.29 -5.59
N ALA A 24 -1.34 -2.52 -5.32
CA ALA A 24 -0.60 -2.60 -4.07
C ALA A 24 -1.60 -2.39 -2.94
N LYS A 25 -1.80 -3.41 -2.09
CA LYS A 25 -2.84 -3.36 -1.08
C LYS A 25 -2.20 -3.17 0.28
N TYR A 26 -2.66 -2.13 0.97
CA TYR A 26 -2.36 -1.93 2.37
C TYR A 26 -2.96 -3.09 3.20
N GLN A 27 -2.12 -3.76 3.98
CA GLN A 27 -2.45 -4.88 4.86
C GLN A 27 -2.37 -4.42 6.34
N PRO A 28 -3.36 -3.65 6.85
CA PRO A 28 -3.32 -3.10 8.22
C PRO A 28 -3.24 -4.17 9.31
N GLN A 29 -3.68 -5.40 9.04
CA GLN A 29 -3.58 -6.52 9.97
C GLN A 29 -2.12 -6.96 10.22
N ASN A 30 -1.19 -6.56 9.36
CA ASN A 30 0.24 -6.85 9.50
C ASN A 30 0.99 -5.68 10.16
N ASP A 31 0.30 -4.59 10.51
CA ASP A 31 0.92 -3.42 11.11
C ASP A 31 1.55 -3.75 12.47
N ILE A 32 2.70 -3.14 12.71
CA ILE A 32 3.45 -3.29 13.95
C ILE A 32 3.31 -2.00 14.75
N SER A 33 2.91 -2.07 16.00
CA SER A 33 2.85 -0.90 16.89
C SER A 33 4.00 -0.90 17.89
N ILE A 34 4.85 0.12 17.83
CA ILE A 34 5.88 0.43 18.82
C ILE A 34 5.32 1.49 19.76
N ASN A 35 5.01 1.10 21.00
CA ASN A 35 4.42 1.98 22.00
C ASN A 35 5.47 2.45 23.01
N LEU A 36 5.78 3.73 22.99
CA LEU A 36 6.67 4.39 23.95
C LEU A 36 5.81 5.07 25.02
N LYS A 37 6.12 4.82 26.30
CA LYS A 37 5.48 5.51 27.43
C LYS A 37 6.46 6.51 28.01
N LEU A 38 6.11 7.79 27.97
CA LEU A 38 6.92 8.88 28.51
C LEU A 38 6.15 9.62 29.61
N PRO A 39 6.82 10.12 30.66
CA PRO A 39 6.18 10.88 31.74
C PRO A 39 5.90 12.34 31.35
N VAL A 40 5.51 12.59 30.09
CA VAL A 40 5.20 13.92 29.55
C VAL A 40 3.98 13.83 28.64
N ASN A 41 3.12 14.85 28.65
CA ASN A 41 2.02 14.94 27.70
C ASN A 41 2.54 15.53 26.39
N LEU A 42 2.45 14.76 25.32
CA LEU A 42 2.79 15.25 23.99
C LEU A 42 1.53 15.81 23.31
N PRO A 43 1.63 16.98 22.64
CA PRO A 43 0.55 17.45 21.80
C PRO A 43 0.35 16.49 20.62
N ASN A 44 -0.91 16.21 20.27
CA ASN A 44 -1.22 15.48 19.05
C ASN A 44 -1.09 16.43 17.84
N LEU A 45 0.03 16.34 17.14
CA LEU A 45 0.34 17.16 15.96
C LEU A 45 -0.14 16.52 14.65
N GLY A 46 -0.74 15.32 14.69
CA GLY A 46 -1.18 14.60 13.48
C GLY A 46 -0.04 14.08 12.59
N THR A 47 1.19 14.05 13.10
CA THR A 47 2.38 13.64 12.32
C THR A 47 2.35 12.17 11.90
N GLY A 48 1.73 11.29 12.70
CA GLY A 48 1.49 9.90 12.32
C GLY A 48 0.62 9.79 11.06
N SER A 49 -0.51 10.50 11.03
CA SER A 49 -1.40 10.54 9.88
C SER A 49 -0.75 11.20 8.65
N LEU A 50 0.05 12.25 8.87
CA LEU A 50 0.77 12.92 7.79
C LEU A 50 1.79 11.99 7.11
N THR A 51 2.64 11.34 7.91
CA THR A 51 3.66 10.41 7.39
C THR A 51 3.02 9.21 6.71
N PHE A 52 1.94 8.66 7.26
CA PHE A 52 1.15 7.62 6.60
C PHE A 52 0.63 8.09 5.24
N GLY A 53 -0.05 9.24 5.18
CA GLY A 53 -0.64 9.76 3.94
C GLY A 53 0.39 10.04 2.85
N LEU A 54 1.57 10.56 3.20
CA LEU A 54 2.66 10.77 2.27
C LEU A 54 3.13 9.44 1.65
N GLN A 55 3.32 8.41 2.48
CA GLN A 55 3.77 7.10 2.01
C GLN A 55 2.69 6.41 1.16
N GLN A 56 1.41 6.52 1.54
CA GLN A 56 0.30 6.04 0.71
C GLN A 56 0.27 6.69 -0.67
N THR A 57 0.55 7.99 -0.76
CA THR A 57 0.61 8.72 -2.04
C THR A 57 1.76 8.22 -2.91
N VAL A 58 2.92 7.94 -2.31
CA VAL A 58 4.07 7.36 -3.01
C VAL A 58 3.74 5.95 -3.53
N GLN A 59 3.17 5.09 -2.69
CA GLN A 59 2.78 3.72 -3.07
C GLN A 59 1.75 3.72 -4.21
N GLN A 60 0.73 4.60 -4.14
CA GLN A 60 -0.25 4.76 -5.21
C GLN A 60 0.40 5.22 -6.52
N THR A 61 1.29 6.21 -6.46
CA THR A 61 1.98 6.75 -7.63
C THR A 61 2.87 5.69 -8.27
N LEU A 62 3.64 4.94 -7.47
CA LEU A 62 4.48 3.84 -7.96
C LEU A 62 3.65 2.74 -8.62
N THR A 63 2.55 2.33 -7.99
CA THR A 63 1.64 1.30 -8.52
C THR A 63 1.03 1.74 -9.85
N GLN A 64 0.52 2.98 -9.92
CA GLN A 64 -0.08 3.52 -11.15
C GLN A 64 0.94 3.67 -12.29
N THR A 65 2.19 4.03 -11.97
CA THR A 65 3.23 4.28 -12.98
C THR A 65 3.86 2.98 -13.48
N THR A 66 4.12 2.02 -12.59
CA THR A 66 4.90 0.81 -12.92
C THR A 66 4.02 -0.42 -13.13
N GLY A 67 2.77 -0.40 -12.67
CA GLY A 67 1.94 -1.60 -12.55
C GLY A 67 2.44 -2.60 -11.51
N LEU A 68 3.56 -2.30 -10.81
CA LEU A 68 4.07 -3.14 -9.73
C LEU A 68 3.23 -2.88 -8.49
N SER A 69 2.61 -3.95 -8.01
CA SER A 69 1.81 -3.96 -6.81
C SER A 69 2.45 -4.87 -5.80
N VAL A 70 2.88 -4.29 -4.70
CA VAL A 70 3.45 -5.00 -3.56
C VAL A 70 2.52 -4.79 -2.38
N ASP A 71 2.14 -5.86 -1.70
CA ASP A 71 1.46 -5.74 -0.41
C ASP A 71 2.38 -5.06 0.60
N TYR A 72 1.84 -4.11 1.35
CA TYR A 72 2.62 -3.32 2.33
C TYR A 72 1.86 -3.15 3.64
N PHE A 73 2.61 -2.84 4.70
CA PHE A 73 2.12 -2.59 6.05
C PHE A 73 2.99 -1.50 6.68
N TYR A 74 2.60 -0.98 7.83
CA TYR A 74 3.35 0.09 8.50
C TYR A 74 3.80 -0.31 9.90
N ILE A 75 4.94 0.25 10.31
CA ILE A 75 5.34 0.35 11.70
C ILE A 75 4.81 1.68 12.24
N TRP A 76 3.90 1.61 13.19
CA TRP A 76 3.36 2.76 13.91
C TRP A 76 4.20 3.02 15.15
N VAL A 77 4.84 4.19 15.20
CA VAL A 77 5.46 4.69 16.43
C VAL A 77 4.39 5.49 17.17
N ASN A 78 4.05 5.03 18.36
CA ASN A 78 3.12 5.69 19.26
C ASN A 78 3.87 6.18 20.48
N VAL A 79 3.56 7.39 20.95
CA VAL A 79 4.05 7.89 22.24
C VAL A 79 2.84 8.25 23.08
N ASN A 80 2.70 7.62 24.25
CA ASN A 80 1.53 7.77 25.12
C ASN A 80 0.20 7.54 24.37
N ASP A 81 0.15 6.47 23.57
CA ASP A 81 -1.00 6.07 22.75
C ASP A 81 -1.37 7.06 21.62
N VAL A 82 -0.55 8.08 21.39
CA VAL A 82 -0.69 9.01 20.27
C VAL A 82 0.23 8.57 19.12
N PRO A 83 -0.30 8.32 17.90
CA PRO A 83 0.52 8.03 16.74
C PRO A 83 1.38 9.23 16.32
N VAL A 84 2.70 9.06 16.36
CA VAL A 84 3.65 10.12 16.00
C VAL A 84 4.27 9.91 14.62
N ALA A 85 4.41 8.67 14.16
CA ALA A 85 4.94 8.35 12.84
C ALA A 85 4.38 7.00 12.35
N ALA A 86 4.11 6.91 11.06
CA ALA A 86 4.00 5.66 10.33
C ALA A 86 5.27 5.48 9.50
N ILE A 87 5.82 4.26 9.47
CA ILE A 87 7.04 3.93 8.74
C ILE A 87 6.76 2.71 7.86
N ASP A 88 6.90 2.86 6.55
CA ASP A 88 6.88 1.78 5.58
C ASP A 88 8.19 0.97 5.72
N PRO A 89 8.16 -0.25 6.25
CA PRO A 89 9.35 -1.07 6.32
C PRO A 89 9.71 -1.49 4.89
N ALA A 90 10.88 -1.08 4.42
CA ALA A 90 11.37 -1.27 3.04
C ALA A 90 11.50 -2.74 2.54
N LYS A 91 10.84 -3.69 3.18
CA LYS A 91 10.86 -5.10 2.86
C LYS A 91 9.79 -5.40 1.82
N ALA A 92 10.21 -5.71 0.60
CA ALA A 92 9.34 -6.33 -0.39
C ALA A 92 8.79 -7.64 0.19
N MET A 93 7.47 -7.80 0.20
CA MET A 93 6.87 -9.12 0.38
C MET A 93 7.17 -9.93 -0.88
N VAL A 94 7.94 -11.01 -0.73
CA VAL A 94 8.31 -11.96 -1.78
C VAL A 94 7.28 -13.08 -1.85
#